data_AF-A0ABD1UR66-F1
#
_entry.id   AF-A0ABD1UR66-F1
#
_cell.length_a   1.000
_cell.length_b   1.000
_cell.length_c   1.000
_cell.angle_alpha   90.00
_cell.angle_beta   90.00
_cell.angle_gamma   90.00
#
_symmetry.space_group_name_H-M   'P 1'
#
loop_
_entity.id
_entity.type
_entity.pdbx_description
1 polymer ?
#
loop_
_entity_poly.entity_id
_entity_poly.type
_entity_poly.pdbx_seq_one_letter_code
_entity_poly.pdbx_strand_id
1 'polypeptide(L)'
;MLLDTMPRSKKTPQDAGPSSGKRKAPSKKTSKQPVTYDDTKFETEGAWLLYKNVLSARNIISERRVLISDFANELLGHVIQRNKWEKFVATPRVAYVEIVKEFYANIHDNLDNPEHPQYQQVYMRGQYIPFSPLAILRYYELDNTETDILQAPNTNLQEVVTSICQGIDHWPDGSSTLNYNCLLPQVRTLDKMVSANILPTTHTSTVNMERARLLHWLQTKTLNIGNYIFANVLHIRNNRRCLAFPSLITGLCEMYGIDLSHEITRVKRTMQIDRIGIRSSEVHMTRNSERSSQGPVGGHSNVHGQPEPAQDDPMAEDLYQSGTEPTLASNSNELHQWRTSNAEIKADIREIREALVQEAESRRRDHDALSAQMTQLLGYFSLYPPPPPQ
;
A
#
# COMPACT_ATOMS: atom_id res chain seq x y z
N MET A 1 -5.67 74.36 -3.80
CA MET A 1 -5.82 74.72 -2.38
C MET A 1 -4.93 73.77 -1.59
N LEU A 2 -4.09 74.18 -0.64
CA LEU A 2 -3.49 75.50 -0.37
C LEU A 2 -2.16 75.22 0.37
N LEU A 3 -1.15 76.08 0.24
CA LEU A 3 0.19 75.85 0.76
C LEU A 3 0.32 76.21 2.26
N ASP A 4 0.82 75.24 3.03
CA ASP A 4 1.98 75.33 3.94
C ASP A 4 1.99 76.32 5.14
N THR A 5 2.99 76.13 6.01
CA THR A 5 3.52 76.96 7.12
C THR A 5 2.86 76.90 8.51
N MET A 6 3.70 76.58 9.51
CA MET A 6 3.59 77.03 10.91
C MET A 6 4.66 78.10 11.18
N PRO A 7 4.52 78.95 12.21
CA PRO A 7 5.41 78.80 13.37
C PRO A 7 4.75 79.07 14.75
N ARG A 8 5.55 79.30 15.82
CA ARG A 8 5.24 78.90 17.21
C ARG A 8 5.85 79.84 18.29
N SER A 9 5.06 80.37 19.25
CA SER A 9 5.55 81.01 20.50
C SER A 9 4.41 81.15 21.55
N LYS A 10 4.38 80.39 22.65
CA LYS A 10 4.97 80.60 24.01
C LYS A 10 4.35 81.73 24.89
N LYS A 11 3.72 81.32 26.02
CA LYS A 11 3.91 81.85 27.39
C LYS A 11 3.25 80.91 28.45
N THR A 12 3.56 81.12 29.73
CA THR A 12 3.34 80.25 30.94
C THR A 12 3.03 81.15 32.17
N PRO A 13 2.86 80.71 33.46
CA PRO A 13 2.94 79.38 34.12
C PRO A 13 1.78 79.06 35.14
N GLN A 14 2.04 78.18 36.13
CA GLN A 14 1.34 77.88 37.42
C GLN A 14 0.25 76.78 37.44
N ASP A 15 0.05 76.01 38.52
CA ASP A 15 1.00 75.36 39.48
C ASP A 15 0.26 74.23 40.27
N ALA A 16 1.00 73.49 41.11
CA ALA A 16 0.60 72.45 42.10
C ALA A 16 0.54 70.96 41.66
N GLY A 17 1.24 70.10 42.42
CA GLY A 17 1.06 68.64 42.51
C GLY A 17 0.40 68.27 43.87
N PRO A 18 0.63 67.07 44.47
CA PRO A 18 1.49 65.93 44.12
C PRO A 18 0.63 64.66 43.77
N SER A 19 1.08 63.39 43.66
CA SER A 19 2.20 62.66 44.27
C SER A 19 2.56 61.31 43.59
N SER A 20 3.72 60.75 43.98
CA SER A 20 4.18 59.34 43.86
C SER A 20 3.81 58.49 42.62
N GLY A 21 4.80 58.18 41.79
CA GLY A 21 4.66 57.21 40.70
C GLY A 21 5.01 55.76 41.08
N LYS A 22 4.75 54.81 40.16
CA LYS A 22 5.31 53.45 40.18
C LYS A 22 6.12 53.20 38.91
N ARG A 23 7.38 52.76 39.06
CA ARG A 23 8.23 52.30 37.95
C ARG A 23 7.58 51.06 37.31
N LYS A 24 7.40 51.06 35.98
CA LYS A 24 7.13 49.82 35.24
C LYS A 24 8.41 48.99 35.22
N ALA A 25 8.38 47.80 35.82
CA ALA A 25 9.43 46.81 35.66
C ALA A 25 9.43 46.25 34.22
N PRO A 26 10.56 45.78 33.68
CA PRO A 26 10.58 45.10 32.40
C PRO A 26 9.71 43.83 32.47
N SER A 27 8.99 43.55 31.39
CA SER A 27 8.17 42.34 31.28
C SER A 27 9.06 41.10 31.39
N LYS A 28 8.81 40.25 32.38
CA LYS A 28 9.36 38.89 32.40
C LYS A 28 8.96 38.20 31.12
N LYS A 29 9.92 37.56 30.42
CA LYS A 29 9.60 36.58 29.38
C LYS A 29 8.65 35.55 30.00
N THR A 30 7.51 35.32 29.37
CA THR A 30 6.61 34.22 29.75
C THR A 30 7.37 32.92 29.57
N SER A 31 7.66 32.24 30.69
CA SER A 31 8.06 30.83 30.65
C SER A 31 6.93 30.05 29.97
N LYS A 32 7.23 29.36 28.86
CA LYS A 32 6.32 28.33 28.34
C LYS A 32 6.01 27.38 29.50
N GLN A 33 4.74 27.00 29.63
CA GLN A 33 4.40 25.86 30.49
C GLN A 33 5.18 24.62 30.02
N PRO A 34 5.54 23.68 30.91
CA PRO A 34 6.13 22.41 30.48
C PRO A 34 5.21 21.74 29.47
N VAL A 35 5.76 21.38 28.30
CA VAL A 35 4.95 20.79 27.24
C VAL A 35 4.57 19.36 27.64
N THR A 36 3.29 19.04 27.49
CA THR A 36 2.67 17.77 27.92
C THR A 36 2.95 16.59 26.98
N TYR A 37 3.62 16.85 25.87
CA TYR A 37 3.91 15.92 24.78
C TYR A 37 5.32 16.14 24.23
N ASP A 38 5.75 15.25 23.34
CA ASP A 38 7.03 15.34 22.62
C ASP A 38 6.95 16.43 21.53
N ASP A 39 7.36 17.65 21.90
CA ASP A 39 7.41 18.83 21.00
C ASP A 39 8.62 18.83 20.06
N THR A 40 9.43 17.76 20.07
CA THR A 40 10.41 17.51 19.02
C THR A 40 9.78 16.77 17.85
N LYS A 41 8.91 15.78 18.12
CA LYS A 41 8.28 14.93 17.09
C LYS A 41 6.95 15.46 16.59
N PHE A 42 6.16 16.15 17.42
CA PHE A 42 4.81 16.58 17.08
C PHE A 42 4.67 18.10 17.09
N GLU A 43 4.06 18.66 16.04
CA GLU A 43 3.87 20.11 15.91
C GLU A 43 2.90 20.67 16.97
N THR A 44 1.94 19.84 17.39
CA THR A 44 0.86 20.21 18.32
C THR A 44 0.48 19.06 19.25
N GLU A 45 -0.16 19.39 20.38
CA GLU A 45 -0.75 18.39 21.28
C GLU A 45 -1.82 17.55 20.57
N GLY A 46 -2.56 18.16 19.63
CA GLY A 46 -3.52 17.47 18.79
C GLY A 46 -2.90 16.37 17.93
N ALA A 47 -1.74 16.64 17.31
CA ALA A 47 -0.98 15.65 16.56
C ALA A 47 -0.48 14.52 17.48
N TRP A 48 0.08 14.82 18.65
CA TRP A 48 0.50 13.79 19.61
C TRP A 48 -0.68 12.93 20.12
N LEU A 49 -1.82 13.54 20.42
CA LEU A 49 -3.04 12.81 20.81
C LEU A 49 -3.57 11.94 19.66
N LEU A 50 -3.54 12.42 18.41
CA LEU A 50 -3.92 11.67 17.22
C LEU A 50 -2.99 10.45 17.01
N TYR A 51 -1.67 10.67 17.12
CA TYR A 51 -0.67 9.60 17.10
C TYR A 51 -0.97 8.54 18.16
N LYS A 52 -1.06 8.95 19.42
CA LYS A 52 -1.16 8.08 20.59
C LYS A 52 -2.48 7.29 20.63
N ASN A 53 -3.60 7.96 20.35
CA ASN A 53 -4.94 7.41 20.59
C ASN A 53 -5.58 6.78 19.35
N VAL A 54 -5.08 7.08 18.13
CA VAL A 54 -5.69 6.62 16.87
C VAL A 54 -4.67 5.96 15.95
N LEU A 55 -3.58 6.63 15.60
CA LEU A 55 -2.65 6.12 14.57
C LEU A 55 -1.78 4.96 15.09
N SER A 56 -1.48 4.95 16.39
CA SER A 56 -0.80 3.85 17.10
C SER A 56 -1.41 2.48 16.77
N ALA A 57 -2.73 2.36 16.77
CA ALA A 57 -3.48 1.13 16.49
C ALA A 57 -3.69 0.85 14.99
N ARG A 58 -3.42 1.80 14.08
CA ARG A 58 -3.63 1.59 12.63
C ARG A 58 -2.53 0.72 12.03
N ASN A 59 -2.95 -0.25 11.22
CA ASN A 59 -2.08 -1.04 10.35
C ASN A 59 -1.52 -0.18 9.22
N ILE A 60 -0.37 -0.59 8.66
CA ILE A 60 0.29 0.04 7.52
C ILE A 60 0.31 -0.96 6.35
N ILE A 61 -0.09 -0.51 5.15
CA ILE A 61 0.06 -1.25 3.90
C ILE A 61 1.39 -0.87 3.25
N SER A 62 2.23 -1.86 3.00
CA SER A 62 3.50 -1.68 2.29
C SER A 62 3.30 -1.64 0.79
N GLU A 63 3.92 -0.64 0.15
CA GLU A 63 4.20 -0.62 -1.29
C GLU A 63 4.96 -1.91 -1.71
N ARG A 64 4.84 -2.29 -2.99
CA ARG A 64 5.36 -3.54 -3.54
C ARG A 64 6.15 -3.30 -4.83
N ARG A 65 7.34 -3.89 -4.89
CA ARG A 65 8.13 -4.02 -6.13
C ARG A 65 7.31 -4.73 -7.20
N VAL A 66 7.36 -4.28 -8.45
CA VAL A 66 6.97 -5.07 -9.63
C VAL A 66 8.23 -5.62 -10.31
N LEU A 67 8.22 -6.91 -10.63
CA LEU A 67 9.26 -7.53 -11.46
C LEU A 67 8.94 -7.26 -12.94
N ILE A 68 9.35 -6.09 -13.45
CA ILE A 68 8.94 -5.58 -14.78
C ILE A 68 9.23 -6.57 -15.92
N SER A 69 10.33 -7.33 -15.84
CA SER A 69 10.71 -8.38 -16.79
C SER A 69 9.64 -9.44 -16.99
N ASP A 70 8.85 -9.75 -15.95
CA ASP A 70 7.79 -10.75 -16.03
C ASP A 70 6.61 -10.28 -16.89
N PHE A 71 6.43 -8.96 -17.06
CA PHE A 71 5.23 -8.35 -17.64
C PHE A 71 5.50 -7.43 -18.83
N ALA A 72 6.72 -7.43 -19.38
CA ALA A 72 7.18 -6.45 -20.37
C ALA A 72 6.30 -6.37 -21.63
N ASN A 73 5.74 -7.50 -22.08
CA ASN A 73 4.85 -7.61 -23.24
C ASN A 73 3.36 -7.76 -22.83
N GLU A 74 3.01 -7.35 -21.61
CA GLU A 74 1.64 -7.38 -21.08
C GLU A 74 1.16 -5.97 -20.71
N LEU A 75 -0.14 -5.82 -20.47
CA LEU A 75 -0.78 -4.56 -20.07
C LEU A 75 -0.04 -3.84 -18.94
N LEU A 76 0.43 -4.56 -17.91
CA LEU A 76 1.16 -3.97 -16.78
C LEU A 76 2.51 -3.38 -17.21
N GLY A 77 3.28 -4.05 -18.08
CA GLY A 77 4.53 -3.53 -18.61
C GLY A 77 4.32 -2.27 -19.45
N HIS A 78 3.33 -2.30 -20.35
CA HIS A 78 2.97 -1.14 -21.17
C HIS A 78 2.46 0.05 -20.34
N VAL A 79 1.74 -0.19 -19.23
CA VAL A 79 1.34 0.86 -18.28
C VAL A 79 2.56 1.48 -17.60
N ILE A 80 3.51 0.66 -17.13
CA ILE A 80 4.72 1.15 -16.44
C ILE A 80 5.56 2.01 -17.41
N GLN A 81 5.86 1.47 -18.59
CA GLN A 81 6.65 2.14 -19.63
C GLN A 81 6.03 3.47 -20.08
N ARG A 82 4.71 3.49 -20.35
CA ARG A 82 3.97 4.69 -20.78
C ARG A 82 3.96 5.81 -19.72
N ASN A 83 4.09 5.46 -18.44
CA ASN A 83 4.12 6.43 -17.34
C ASN A 83 5.53 6.68 -16.77
N LYS A 84 6.60 6.09 -17.36
CA LYS A 84 7.98 6.13 -16.84
C LYS A 84 8.10 5.65 -15.39
N TRP A 85 7.27 4.68 -15.00
CA TRP A 85 7.10 4.25 -13.60
C TRP A 85 8.17 3.27 -13.11
N GLU A 86 9.27 3.06 -13.81
CA GLU A 86 10.32 2.10 -13.46
C GLU A 86 10.89 2.33 -12.04
N LYS A 87 11.06 3.60 -11.64
CA LYS A 87 11.48 3.98 -10.27
C LYS A 87 10.32 3.92 -9.26
N PHE A 88 9.09 4.20 -9.69
CA PHE A 88 7.90 4.12 -8.85
C PHE A 88 7.55 2.69 -8.43
N VAL A 89 7.72 1.71 -9.31
CA VAL A 89 7.48 0.27 -9.01
C VAL A 89 8.75 -0.51 -8.64
N ALA A 90 9.86 0.18 -8.36
CA ALA A 90 11.13 -0.41 -7.94
C ALA A 90 11.03 -1.08 -6.55
N THR A 91 12.16 -1.60 -6.06
CA THR A 91 12.23 -2.17 -4.69
C THR A 91 11.93 -1.07 -3.65
N PRO A 92 10.84 -1.17 -2.86
CA PRO A 92 10.50 -0.15 -1.87
C PRO A 92 11.58 -0.02 -0.81
N ARG A 93 11.81 1.21 -0.35
CA ARG A 93 12.77 1.55 0.71
C ARG A 93 12.46 0.80 2.01
N VAL A 94 13.43 0.72 2.92
CA VAL A 94 13.11 0.34 4.31
C VAL A 94 12.24 1.46 4.89
N ALA A 95 11.18 1.10 5.60
CA ALA A 95 10.27 2.06 6.21
C ALA A 95 10.07 1.73 7.69
N TYR A 96 9.79 2.75 8.49
CA TYR A 96 9.63 2.63 9.96
C TYR A 96 8.20 2.98 10.37
N VAL A 97 7.61 2.17 11.25
CA VAL A 97 6.21 2.31 11.70
C VAL A 97 6.01 3.63 12.44
N GLU A 98 7.02 4.02 13.21
CA GLU A 98 7.11 5.23 14.00
C GLU A 98 7.01 6.48 13.10
N ILE A 99 7.92 6.59 12.11
CA ILE A 99 8.01 7.71 11.16
C ILE A 99 6.74 7.88 10.35
N VAL A 100 6.16 6.78 9.87
CA VAL A 100 4.89 6.82 9.12
C VAL A 100 3.77 7.36 10.01
N LYS A 101 3.68 6.93 11.26
CA LYS A 101 2.64 7.40 12.19
C LYS A 101 2.88 8.84 12.67
N GLU A 102 4.13 9.24 12.85
CA GLU A 102 4.57 10.62 13.16
C GLU A 102 4.16 11.57 12.03
N PHE A 103 4.49 11.21 10.78
CA PHE A 103 4.10 11.95 9.58
C PHE A 103 2.58 12.08 9.44
N TYR A 104 1.82 10.98 9.53
CA TYR A 104 0.35 11.04 9.45
C TYR A 104 -0.31 11.80 10.61
N ALA A 105 0.37 11.97 11.74
CA ALA A 105 -0.10 12.79 12.86
C ALA A 105 0.09 14.30 12.61
N ASN A 106 1.20 14.68 11.98
CA ASN A 106 1.58 16.06 11.71
C ASN A 106 1.01 16.63 10.39
N ILE A 107 0.23 15.85 9.63
CA ILE A 107 -0.63 16.38 8.57
C ILE A 107 -1.69 17.28 9.22
N HIS A 108 -1.60 18.59 8.99
CA HIS A 108 -2.58 19.58 9.42
C HIS A 108 -3.79 19.67 8.47
N ASP A 109 -4.89 20.25 8.93
CA ASP A 109 -6.17 20.29 8.17
C ASP A 109 -6.12 21.18 6.91
N ASN A 110 -5.12 22.05 6.79
CA ASN A 110 -4.98 23.03 5.71
C ASN A 110 -3.85 22.66 4.72
N LEU A 111 -3.42 21.40 4.65
CA LEU A 111 -2.23 20.99 3.88
C LEU A 111 -2.38 21.25 2.36
N ASP A 112 -3.62 21.28 1.87
CA ASP A 112 -4.02 21.57 0.49
C ASP A 112 -4.57 23.00 0.27
N ASN A 113 -4.52 23.88 1.29
CA ASN A 113 -4.94 25.28 1.19
C ASN A 113 -3.75 26.20 0.82
N PRO A 114 -3.72 26.82 -0.38
CA PRO A 114 -2.59 27.65 -0.83
C PRO A 114 -2.29 28.87 0.05
N GLU A 115 -3.29 29.39 0.78
CA GLU A 115 -3.16 30.54 1.68
C GLU A 115 -2.51 30.17 3.03
N HIS A 116 -2.27 28.89 3.29
CA HIS A 116 -1.66 28.43 4.55
C HIS A 116 -0.13 28.60 4.52
N PRO A 117 0.53 29.16 5.57
CA PRO A 117 1.99 29.35 5.55
C PRO A 117 2.78 28.04 5.43
N GLN A 118 2.19 26.91 5.84
CA GLN A 118 2.71 25.55 5.72
C GLN A 118 2.01 24.75 4.59
N TYR A 119 1.52 25.43 3.54
CA TYR A 119 0.92 24.76 2.37
C TYR A 119 1.88 23.69 1.82
N GLN A 120 1.34 22.48 1.62
CA GLN A 120 2.05 21.29 1.15
C GLN A 120 3.37 21.00 1.90
N GLN A 121 3.41 21.24 3.21
CA GLN A 121 4.51 20.92 4.10
C GLN A 121 4.02 20.23 5.37
N VAL A 122 4.74 19.20 5.82
CA VAL A 122 4.46 18.44 7.04
C VAL A 122 5.59 18.62 8.04
N TYR A 123 5.26 18.91 9.29
CA TYR A 123 6.25 19.00 10.37
C TYR A 123 6.84 17.63 10.69
N MET A 124 8.16 17.54 10.78
CA MET A 124 8.92 16.37 11.21
C MET A 124 10.17 16.84 11.96
N ARG A 125 10.34 16.40 13.22
CA ARG A 125 11.60 16.51 14.00
C ARG A 125 12.23 17.91 14.01
N GLY A 126 11.44 18.93 14.38
CA GLY A 126 11.90 20.32 14.48
C GLY A 126 11.85 21.13 13.18
N GLN A 127 11.55 20.53 12.03
CA GLN A 127 11.51 21.22 10.73
C GLN A 127 10.27 20.86 9.90
N TYR A 128 10.01 21.60 8.83
CA TYR A 128 8.96 21.30 7.85
C TYR A 128 9.57 20.67 6.61
N ILE A 129 9.02 19.53 6.17
CA ILE A 129 9.44 18.86 4.94
C ILE A 129 8.37 19.02 3.85
N PRO A 130 8.73 19.31 2.59
CA PRO A 130 7.78 19.35 1.48
C PRO A 130 7.05 18.02 1.26
N PHE A 131 5.72 18.07 1.30
CA PHE A 131 4.84 17.01 0.84
C PHE A 131 3.79 17.59 -0.11
N SER A 132 4.17 17.67 -1.37
CA SER A 132 3.35 18.13 -2.50
C SER A 132 3.29 17.07 -3.59
N PRO A 133 2.32 17.14 -4.53
CA PRO A 133 2.37 16.38 -5.77
C PRO A 133 3.73 16.45 -6.48
N LEU A 134 4.33 17.65 -6.53
CA LEU A 134 5.63 17.90 -7.14
C LEU A 134 6.79 17.26 -6.35
N ALA A 135 6.74 17.23 -5.01
CA ALA A 135 7.73 16.53 -4.19
C ALA A 135 7.66 15.01 -4.41
N ILE A 136 6.46 14.44 -4.54
CA ILE A 136 6.25 13.02 -4.83
C ILE A 136 6.76 12.67 -6.23
N LEU A 137 6.46 13.49 -7.25
CA LEU A 137 7.00 13.30 -8.61
C LEU A 137 8.54 13.38 -8.62
N ARG A 138 9.12 14.38 -7.94
CA ARG A 138 10.58 14.53 -7.80
C ARG A 138 11.24 13.34 -7.09
N TYR A 139 10.62 12.81 -6.03
CA TYR A 139 11.13 11.63 -5.32
C TYR A 139 11.20 10.38 -6.22
N TYR A 140 10.24 10.23 -7.14
CA TYR A 140 10.23 9.16 -8.13
C TYR A 140 10.91 9.51 -9.46
N GLU A 141 11.53 10.69 -9.57
CA GLU A 141 12.16 11.24 -10.79
C GLU A 141 11.24 11.26 -12.02
N LEU A 142 9.97 11.62 -11.80
CA LEU A 142 8.93 11.70 -12.82
C LEU A 142 8.73 13.15 -13.31
N ASP A 143 8.49 13.31 -14.60
CA ASP A 143 8.19 14.61 -15.21
C ASP A 143 6.85 15.16 -14.70
N ASN A 144 6.83 16.42 -14.25
CA ASN A 144 5.59 17.16 -14.01
C ASN A 144 4.98 17.65 -15.34
N THR A 145 4.55 16.70 -16.17
CA THR A 145 3.69 17.00 -17.33
C THR A 145 2.33 17.46 -16.83
N GLU A 146 1.88 18.63 -17.28
CA GLU A 146 0.67 19.33 -16.83
C GLU A 146 -0.62 18.67 -17.35
N THR A 147 -0.78 17.39 -17.03
CA THR A 147 -2.05 16.68 -17.16
C THR A 147 -2.87 16.96 -15.90
N ASP A 148 -3.74 17.98 -16.01
CA ASP A 148 -4.65 18.50 -14.97
C ASP A 148 -5.74 17.51 -14.51
N ILE A 149 -5.54 16.23 -14.83
CA ILE A 149 -6.47 15.12 -14.66
C ILE A 149 -6.26 14.54 -13.25
N LEU A 150 -6.67 15.33 -12.26
CA LEU A 150 -6.60 15.04 -10.82
C LEU A 150 -7.36 13.76 -10.38
N GLN A 151 -8.16 13.18 -11.27
CA GLN A 151 -9.03 12.03 -10.99
C GLN A 151 -9.02 11.08 -12.20
N ALA A 152 -9.07 9.76 -11.96
CA ALA A 152 -9.58 8.86 -12.99
C ALA A 152 -11.01 9.35 -13.32
N PRO A 153 -11.37 9.61 -14.59
CA PRO A 153 -12.56 10.38 -14.90
C PRO A 153 -13.84 9.74 -14.35
N ASN A 154 -14.91 10.53 -14.27
CA ASN A 154 -16.26 10.02 -14.08
C ASN A 154 -16.79 9.32 -15.35
N THR A 155 -15.99 8.41 -15.91
CA THR A 155 -16.35 7.55 -17.04
C THR A 155 -17.63 6.79 -16.71
N ASN A 156 -18.45 6.59 -17.74
CA ASN A 156 -19.66 5.77 -17.67
C ASN A 156 -19.31 4.36 -17.15
N LEU A 157 -20.03 3.89 -16.12
CA LEU A 157 -19.76 2.59 -15.51
C LEU A 157 -19.94 1.42 -16.50
N GLN A 158 -20.80 1.57 -17.52
CA GLN A 158 -20.96 0.59 -18.60
C GLN A 158 -19.67 0.42 -19.41
N GLU A 159 -19.03 1.53 -19.79
CA GLU A 159 -17.76 1.54 -20.52
C GLU A 159 -16.61 0.99 -19.65
N VAL A 160 -16.58 1.37 -18.37
CA VAL A 160 -15.63 0.83 -17.39
C VAL A 160 -15.77 -0.69 -17.31
N VAL A 161 -16.96 -1.23 -17.07
CA VAL A 161 -17.19 -2.68 -16.98
C VAL A 161 -16.83 -3.39 -18.29
N THR A 162 -17.38 -2.93 -19.42
CA THR A 162 -17.14 -3.51 -20.76
C THR A 162 -15.64 -3.58 -21.09
N SER A 163 -14.85 -2.60 -20.63
CA SER A 163 -13.40 -2.54 -20.92
C SER A 163 -12.51 -3.30 -19.93
N ILE A 164 -12.98 -3.67 -18.74
CA ILE A 164 -12.16 -4.35 -17.71
C ILE A 164 -12.64 -5.74 -17.30
N CYS A 165 -13.88 -6.13 -17.64
CA CYS A 165 -14.52 -7.35 -17.17
C CYS A 165 -14.68 -8.43 -18.25
N GLN A 166 -14.99 -9.63 -17.78
CA GLN A 166 -15.41 -10.80 -18.54
C GLN A 166 -16.69 -11.37 -17.91
N GLY A 167 -17.65 -11.78 -18.73
CA GLY A 167 -18.90 -12.42 -18.28
C GLY A 167 -19.95 -11.48 -17.67
N ILE A 168 -19.70 -10.17 -17.61
CA ILE A 168 -20.67 -9.11 -17.29
C ILE A 168 -20.47 -7.92 -18.24
N ASP A 169 -21.55 -7.20 -18.52
CA ASP A 169 -21.60 -6.03 -19.41
C ASP A 169 -21.91 -4.71 -18.66
N HIS A 170 -22.73 -4.77 -17.61
CA HIS A 170 -23.11 -3.65 -16.74
C HIS A 170 -22.55 -3.78 -15.31
N TRP A 171 -22.58 -2.67 -14.57
CA TRP A 171 -22.22 -2.67 -13.15
C TRP A 171 -23.34 -3.34 -12.32
N PRO A 172 -23.06 -4.34 -11.47
CA PRO A 172 -24.12 -5.09 -10.77
C PRO A 172 -25.04 -4.21 -9.93
N ASP A 173 -26.34 -4.35 -10.13
CA ASP A 173 -27.37 -3.57 -9.44
C ASP A 173 -27.26 -3.64 -7.92
N GLY A 174 -27.45 -2.50 -7.25
CA GLY A 174 -27.33 -2.36 -5.81
C GLY A 174 -25.91 -2.51 -5.23
N SER A 175 -24.90 -2.89 -6.03
CA SER A 175 -23.54 -3.13 -5.55
C SER A 175 -22.65 -1.87 -5.58
N SER A 176 -21.84 -1.70 -4.53
CA SER A 176 -20.76 -0.70 -4.50
C SER A 176 -19.42 -1.23 -5.04
N THR A 177 -19.34 -2.53 -5.41
CA THR A 177 -18.10 -3.19 -5.89
C THR A 177 -18.33 -4.28 -6.93
N LEU A 178 -17.38 -4.44 -7.85
CA LEU A 178 -17.22 -5.62 -8.71
C LEU A 178 -16.56 -6.77 -7.95
N ASN A 179 -16.79 -8.01 -8.36
CA ASN A 179 -16.03 -9.17 -7.89
C ASN A 179 -14.66 -9.23 -8.61
N TYR A 180 -13.57 -9.45 -7.89
CA TYR A 180 -12.23 -9.51 -8.49
C TYR A 180 -12.11 -10.56 -9.61
N ASN A 181 -12.86 -11.66 -9.52
CA ASN A 181 -12.85 -12.74 -10.50
C ASN A 181 -13.56 -12.37 -11.82
N CYS A 182 -14.40 -11.32 -11.86
CA CYS A 182 -14.99 -10.86 -13.12
C CYS A 182 -14.03 -9.96 -13.93
N LEU A 183 -12.90 -9.53 -13.37
CA LEU A 183 -11.88 -8.80 -14.14
C LEU A 183 -11.16 -9.72 -15.13
N LEU A 184 -10.84 -9.17 -16.31
CA LEU A 184 -9.95 -9.78 -17.31
C LEU A 184 -8.57 -10.09 -16.69
N PRO A 185 -7.88 -11.19 -17.05
CA PRO A 185 -6.64 -11.62 -16.38
C PRO A 185 -5.53 -10.55 -16.42
N GLN A 186 -5.36 -9.86 -17.55
CA GLN A 186 -4.42 -8.75 -17.69
C GLN A 186 -4.74 -7.56 -16.76
N VAL A 187 -6.02 -7.32 -16.48
CA VAL A 187 -6.47 -6.29 -15.53
C VAL A 187 -6.35 -6.77 -14.08
N ARG A 188 -6.55 -8.07 -13.80
CA ARG A 188 -6.23 -8.68 -12.49
C ARG A 188 -4.76 -8.51 -12.11
N THR A 189 -3.85 -8.64 -13.08
CA THR A 189 -2.42 -8.36 -12.92
C THR A 189 -2.15 -6.88 -12.66
N LEU A 190 -2.75 -5.97 -13.45
CA LEU A 190 -2.65 -4.52 -13.23
C LEU A 190 -3.17 -4.09 -11.85
N ASP A 191 -4.28 -4.68 -11.41
CA ASP A 191 -4.88 -4.42 -10.09
C ASP A 191 -3.94 -4.81 -8.94
N LYS A 192 -3.09 -5.84 -9.07
CA LYS A 192 -2.10 -6.15 -8.01
C LYS A 192 -1.08 -5.04 -7.79
N MET A 193 -0.80 -4.22 -8.80
CA MET A 193 0.05 -3.03 -8.70
C MET A 193 -0.77 -1.84 -8.17
N VAL A 194 -1.94 -1.58 -8.76
CA VAL A 194 -2.84 -0.48 -8.33
C VAL A 194 -3.20 -0.61 -6.84
N SER A 195 -3.66 -1.79 -6.40
CA SER A 195 -4.10 -2.08 -5.02
C SER A 195 -2.96 -2.10 -3.97
N ALA A 196 -1.71 -1.98 -4.40
CA ALA A 196 -0.53 -1.94 -3.53
C ALA A 196 0.18 -0.58 -3.53
N ASN A 197 0.25 0.08 -4.68
CA ASN A 197 1.11 1.23 -4.92
C ASN A 197 0.35 2.52 -5.23
N ILE A 198 -0.92 2.47 -5.67
CA ILE A 198 -1.69 3.66 -6.13
C ILE A 198 -2.96 3.88 -5.30
N LEU A 199 -3.74 2.83 -5.07
CA LEU A 199 -4.89 2.76 -4.15
C LEU A 199 -4.66 1.64 -3.11
N PRO A 200 -3.75 1.82 -2.13
CA PRO A 200 -3.36 0.74 -1.24
C PRO A 200 -4.53 0.20 -0.42
N THR A 201 -4.84 -1.10 -0.57
CA THR A 201 -5.99 -1.75 0.07
C THR A 201 -5.72 -3.20 0.47
N THR A 202 -6.32 -3.62 1.59
CA THR A 202 -6.34 -5.02 2.04
C THR A 202 -7.47 -5.83 1.36
N HIS A 203 -8.45 -5.17 0.73
CA HIS A 203 -9.59 -5.82 0.11
C HIS A 203 -9.26 -6.27 -1.31
N THR A 204 -8.93 -7.56 -1.44
CA THR A 204 -8.43 -8.18 -2.69
C THR A 204 -9.47 -9.01 -3.44
N SER A 205 -10.63 -9.28 -2.85
CA SER A 205 -11.72 -10.06 -3.44
C SER A 205 -12.75 -9.22 -4.22
N THR A 206 -12.78 -7.90 -4.01
CA THR A 206 -13.72 -6.97 -4.68
C THR A 206 -13.03 -5.67 -5.07
N VAL A 207 -13.61 -4.95 -6.03
CA VAL A 207 -13.05 -3.72 -6.64
C VAL A 207 -14.11 -2.62 -6.63
N ASN A 208 -13.83 -1.48 -6.00
CA ASN A 208 -14.74 -0.33 -5.91
C ASN A 208 -14.73 0.51 -7.20
N MET A 209 -15.74 1.37 -7.37
CA MET A 209 -15.91 2.22 -8.58
C MET A 209 -14.68 3.09 -8.90
N GLU A 210 -14.03 3.63 -7.87
CA GLU A 210 -12.79 4.41 -7.96
C GLU A 210 -11.64 3.60 -8.59
N ARG A 211 -11.36 2.40 -8.04
CA ARG A 211 -10.32 1.51 -8.56
C ARG A 211 -10.69 0.94 -9.93
N ALA A 212 -11.96 0.66 -10.21
CA ALA A 212 -12.44 0.23 -11.52
C ALA A 212 -12.22 1.30 -12.61
N ARG A 213 -12.58 2.57 -12.33
CA ARG A 213 -12.31 3.71 -13.23
C ARG A 213 -10.81 3.92 -13.45
N LEU A 214 -10.00 3.81 -12.39
CA LEU A 214 -8.54 3.90 -12.50
C LEU A 214 -7.95 2.76 -13.36
N LEU A 215 -8.42 1.53 -13.19
CA LEU A 215 -8.01 0.38 -14.01
C LEU A 215 -8.34 0.61 -15.49
N HIS A 216 -9.57 1.03 -15.80
CA HIS A 216 -9.99 1.41 -17.14
C HIS A 216 -9.09 2.52 -17.73
N TRP A 217 -8.89 3.62 -16.99
CA TRP A 217 -8.11 4.77 -17.44
C TRP A 217 -6.66 4.41 -17.77
N LEU A 218 -6.02 3.65 -16.87
CA LEU A 218 -4.63 3.25 -17.04
C LEU A 218 -4.41 2.37 -18.28
N GLN A 219 -5.42 1.68 -18.82
CA GLN A 219 -5.25 0.87 -20.04
C GLN A 219 -4.76 1.69 -21.23
N THR A 220 -5.16 2.96 -21.35
CA THR A 220 -4.82 3.81 -22.52
C THR A 220 -4.18 5.16 -22.16
N LYS A 221 -4.31 5.65 -20.93
CA LYS A 221 -3.91 7.02 -20.55
C LYS A 221 -2.82 7.06 -19.48
N THR A 222 -2.08 8.16 -19.44
CA THR A 222 -1.14 8.47 -18.35
C THR A 222 -1.85 8.97 -17.10
N LEU A 223 -1.16 8.94 -15.95
CA LEU A 223 -1.66 9.42 -14.67
C LEU A 223 -0.59 10.23 -13.94
N ASN A 224 -0.92 11.45 -13.51
CA ASN A 224 -0.09 12.20 -12.56
C ASN A 224 -0.16 11.52 -11.17
N ILE A 225 0.79 10.62 -10.91
CA ILE A 225 0.83 9.83 -9.69
C ILE A 225 1.10 10.68 -8.43
N GLY A 226 1.77 11.83 -8.56
CA GLY A 226 2.00 12.75 -7.45
C GLY A 226 0.70 13.34 -6.91
N ASN A 227 -0.14 13.86 -7.81
CA ASN A 227 -1.50 14.32 -7.48
C ASN A 227 -2.32 13.20 -6.82
N TYR A 228 -2.27 12.01 -7.41
CA TYR A 228 -3.09 10.88 -6.97
C TYR A 228 -2.69 10.34 -5.60
N ILE A 229 -1.39 10.27 -5.28
CA ILE A 229 -0.88 9.86 -3.97
C ILE A 229 -1.14 10.94 -2.92
N PHE A 230 -0.93 12.23 -3.24
CA PHE A 230 -1.20 13.33 -2.32
C PHE A 230 -2.66 13.33 -1.84
N ALA A 231 -3.61 13.24 -2.78
CA ALA A 231 -5.05 13.13 -2.46
C ALA A 231 -5.38 11.87 -1.64
N ASN A 232 -4.74 10.73 -1.94
CA ASN A 232 -4.93 9.49 -1.18
C ASN A 232 -4.40 9.58 0.25
N VAL A 233 -3.25 10.24 0.48
CA VAL A 233 -2.69 10.44 1.82
C VAL A 233 -3.63 11.30 2.67
N LEU A 234 -4.19 12.39 2.11
CA LEU A 234 -5.22 13.21 2.79
C LEU A 234 -6.48 12.40 3.12
N HIS A 235 -7.01 11.61 2.17
CA HIS A 235 -8.17 10.75 2.42
C HIS A 235 -7.89 9.67 3.48
N ILE A 236 -6.69 9.08 3.47
CA ILE A 236 -6.27 8.08 4.46
C ILE A 236 -6.12 8.72 5.84
N ARG A 237 -5.54 9.92 5.96
CA ARG A 237 -5.42 10.67 7.22
C ARG A 237 -6.79 10.89 7.85
N ASN A 238 -7.77 11.33 7.07
CA ASN A 238 -9.14 11.64 7.50
C ASN A 238 -10.09 10.42 7.68
N ASN A 239 -9.62 9.18 7.49
CA ASN A 239 -10.47 7.98 7.50
C ASN A 239 -9.86 6.83 8.33
N ARG A 240 -10.67 5.86 8.76
CA ARG A 240 -10.24 4.69 9.57
C ARG A 240 -9.55 3.57 8.78
N ARG A 241 -9.08 3.86 7.55
CA ARG A 241 -8.38 2.89 6.67
C ARG A 241 -7.01 2.51 7.28
N CYS A 242 -6.32 1.52 6.71
CA CYS A 242 -4.88 1.36 6.97
C CYS A 242 -4.12 2.61 6.49
N LEU A 243 -2.99 2.91 7.12
CA LEU A 243 -2.02 3.88 6.61
C LEU A 243 -1.27 3.28 5.40
N ALA A 244 -0.73 4.12 4.52
CA ALA A 244 -0.03 3.65 3.32
C ALA A 244 1.09 4.60 2.87
N PHE A 245 1.77 4.23 1.77
CA PHE A 245 2.95 4.89 1.21
C PHE A 245 4.16 4.97 2.16
N PRO A 246 4.48 3.91 2.94
CA PRO A 246 5.47 4.00 4.00
C PRO A 246 6.92 4.18 3.50
N SER A 247 7.27 3.65 2.32
CA SER A 247 8.59 3.78 1.72
C SER A 247 8.78 5.17 1.10
N LEU A 248 7.72 5.73 0.48
CA LEU A 248 7.68 7.13 0.05
C LEU A 248 7.87 8.09 1.24
N ILE A 249 7.06 7.96 2.29
CA ILE A 249 7.12 8.84 3.47
C ILE A 249 8.50 8.77 4.13
N THR A 250 9.04 7.56 4.35
CA THR A 250 10.37 7.40 4.94
C THR A 250 11.46 7.98 4.03
N GLY A 251 11.38 7.77 2.72
CA GLY A 251 12.34 8.29 1.75
C GLY A 251 12.32 9.81 1.59
N LEU A 252 11.15 10.45 1.70
CA LEU A 252 11.03 11.91 1.77
C LEU A 252 11.66 12.45 3.07
N CYS A 253 11.44 11.78 4.21
CA CYS A 253 12.07 12.16 5.48
C CYS A 253 13.61 12.11 5.38
N GLU A 254 14.18 11.03 4.85
CA GLU A 254 15.64 10.92 4.62
C GLU A 254 16.15 11.96 3.61
N MET A 255 15.41 12.20 2.52
CA MET A 255 15.76 13.20 1.49
C MET A 255 15.85 14.63 2.04
N TYR A 256 15.04 14.95 3.05
CA TYR A 256 15.07 16.23 3.75
C TYR A 256 15.87 16.19 5.07
N GLY A 257 16.69 15.16 5.30
CA GLY A 257 17.66 15.12 6.40
C GLY A 257 17.08 14.82 7.79
N ILE A 258 15.88 14.25 7.87
CA ILE A 258 15.32 13.77 9.14
C ILE A 258 16.11 12.55 9.61
N ASP A 259 16.68 12.61 10.82
CA ASP A 259 17.40 11.47 11.38
C ASP A 259 16.45 10.32 11.77
N LEU A 260 16.74 9.15 11.21
CA LEU A 260 16.04 7.88 11.43
C LEU A 260 16.90 6.84 12.17
N SER A 261 18.10 7.21 12.63
CA SER A 261 19.07 6.30 13.26
C SER A 261 18.53 5.57 14.50
N HIS A 262 17.57 6.18 15.19
CA HIS A 262 16.93 5.67 16.39
C HIS A 262 15.68 4.80 16.14
N GLU A 263 15.27 4.59 14.88
CA GLU A 263 14.03 3.90 14.55
C GLU A 263 14.21 2.39 14.38
N ILE A 264 13.34 1.60 15.03
CA ILE A 264 13.55 0.16 15.20
C ILE A 264 12.46 -0.66 14.49
N THR A 265 11.20 -0.21 14.54
CA THR A 265 10.05 -1.01 14.08
C THR A 265 9.88 -0.92 12.57
N ARG A 266 10.62 -1.75 11.83
CA ARG A 266 10.48 -1.83 10.36
C ARG A 266 9.07 -2.28 9.95
N VAL A 267 8.47 -1.56 9.01
CA VAL A 267 7.19 -1.93 8.40
C VAL A 267 7.36 -3.26 7.65
N LYS A 268 6.44 -4.21 7.89
CA LYS A 268 6.48 -5.55 7.27
C LYS A 268 6.36 -5.45 5.75
N ARG A 269 7.43 -5.82 5.03
CA ARG A 269 7.40 -5.94 3.56
C ARG A 269 6.44 -7.05 3.12
N THR A 270 5.66 -6.76 2.08
CA THR A 270 4.84 -7.74 1.34
C THR A 270 5.68 -8.34 0.21
N MET A 271 5.39 -9.58 -0.21
CA MET A 271 6.03 -10.20 -1.38
C MET A 271 5.92 -9.30 -2.62
N GLN A 272 6.92 -9.31 -3.50
CA GLN A 272 6.87 -8.56 -4.77
C GLN A 272 5.71 -8.99 -5.67
N ILE A 273 5.46 -8.25 -6.74
CA ILE A 273 4.52 -8.59 -7.80
C ILE A 273 5.34 -9.21 -8.93
N ASP A 274 5.27 -10.53 -9.02
CA ASP A 274 5.89 -11.38 -10.05
C ASP A 274 4.88 -12.43 -10.55
N ARG A 275 5.19 -13.11 -11.65
CA ARG A 275 4.28 -14.05 -12.32
C ARG A 275 3.92 -15.26 -11.44
N ILE A 276 4.79 -15.63 -10.50
CA ILE A 276 4.56 -16.71 -9.52
C ILE A 276 3.53 -16.26 -8.50
N GLY A 277 3.65 -15.03 -7.99
CA GLY A 277 2.71 -14.40 -7.07
C GLY A 277 1.32 -14.15 -7.68
N ILE A 278 1.24 -13.81 -8.97
CA ILE A 278 -0.05 -13.72 -9.69
C ILE A 278 -0.73 -15.10 -9.71
N ARG A 279 -0.08 -16.12 -10.28
CA ARG A 279 -0.64 -17.49 -10.37
C ARG A 279 -1.07 -18.04 -9.01
N SER A 280 -0.25 -17.82 -7.97
CA SER A 280 -0.54 -18.24 -6.59
C SER A 280 -1.77 -17.52 -6.01
N SER A 281 -1.96 -16.24 -6.31
CA SER A 281 -3.15 -15.48 -5.91
C SER A 281 -4.41 -15.96 -6.64
N GLU A 282 -4.32 -16.36 -7.92
CA GLU A 282 -5.47 -16.83 -8.69
C GLU A 282 -5.98 -18.17 -8.15
N VAL A 283 -5.08 -19.15 -7.95
CA VAL A 283 -5.44 -20.46 -7.36
C VAL A 283 -6.10 -20.33 -5.98
N HIS A 284 -5.68 -19.35 -5.17
CA HIS A 284 -6.31 -19.09 -3.87
C HIS A 284 -7.70 -18.45 -4.01
N MET A 285 -7.88 -17.50 -4.94
CA MET A 285 -9.18 -16.85 -5.19
C MET A 285 -10.22 -17.82 -5.78
N THR A 286 -9.84 -18.70 -6.70
CA THR A 286 -10.75 -19.72 -7.26
C THR A 286 -11.28 -20.63 -6.14
N ARG A 287 -10.39 -21.19 -5.30
CA ARG A 287 -10.77 -22.04 -4.16
C ARG A 287 -11.67 -21.34 -3.15
N ASN A 288 -11.45 -20.05 -2.90
CA ASN A 288 -12.30 -19.28 -2.00
C ASN A 288 -13.67 -18.96 -2.61
N SER A 289 -13.76 -18.84 -3.95
CA SER A 289 -15.02 -18.73 -4.69
C SER A 289 -15.80 -20.04 -4.64
N GLU A 290 -15.14 -21.17 -4.92
CA GLU A 290 -15.73 -22.53 -4.83
C GLU A 290 -16.30 -22.82 -3.43
N ARG A 291 -15.55 -22.45 -2.38
CA ARG A 291 -15.99 -22.57 -0.98
C ARG A 291 -17.08 -21.57 -0.58
N SER A 292 -17.36 -20.55 -1.40
CA SER A 292 -18.45 -19.60 -1.16
C SER A 292 -19.73 -19.97 -1.91
N SER A 293 -19.64 -20.71 -3.02
CA SER A 293 -20.80 -21.28 -3.71
C SER A 293 -21.25 -22.62 -3.11
N GLN A 294 -20.35 -23.38 -2.49
CA GLN A 294 -20.69 -24.49 -1.60
C GLN A 294 -21.15 -23.94 -0.24
N GLY A 295 -22.46 -23.98 0.00
CA GLY A 295 -23.07 -23.57 1.28
C GLY A 295 -22.58 -24.40 2.49
N PRO A 296 -22.91 -23.98 3.73
CA PRO A 296 -22.36 -24.57 4.94
C PRO A 296 -22.77 -26.05 5.11
N VAL A 297 -21.85 -26.96 4.79
CA VAL A 297 -22.03 -28.41 4.96
C VAL A 297 -22.02 -28.77 6.44
N GLY A 298 -23.18 -29.17 6.95
CA GLY A 298 -23.35 -30.04 8.12
C GLY A 298 -22.54 -29.69 9.37
N GLY A 299 -22.98 -28.70 10.15
CA GLY A 299 -22.52 -28.57 11.54
C GLY A 299 -23.01 -29.75 12.37
N HIS A 300 -22.09 -30.52 12.96
CA HIS A 300 -22.43 -31.63 13.88
C HIS A 300 -22.99 -31.08 15.21
N SER A 301 -24.31 -30.86 15.27
CA SER A 301 -25.02 -30.52 16.50
C SER A 301 -25.07 -31.71 17.45
N ASN A 302 -24.11 -31.77 18.37
CA ASN A 302 -24.07 -32.78 19.43
C ASN A 302 -25.07 -32.41 20.54
N VAL A 303 -26.27 -33.00 20.51
CA VAL A 303 -27.33 -32.80 21.53
C VAL A 303 -27.74 -34.14 22.12
N HIS A 304 -27.65 -34.25 23.44
CA HIS A 304 -27.96 -35.46 24.21
C HIS A 304 -29.28 -35.21 24.96
N GLY A 305 -30.33 -35.98 24.67
CA GLY A 305 -31.65 -35.78 25.31
C GLY A 305 -32.81 -36.57 24.71
N GLN A 306 -33.14 -37.68 25.35
CA GLN A 306 -34.47 -38.32 25.40
C GLN A 306 -34.90 -38.35 26.89
N PRO A 307 -36.16 -38.61 27.29
CA PRO A 307 -37.22 -39.38 26.59
C PRO A 307 -38.56 -38.59 26.47
N GLU A 308 -39.77 -39.12 26.21
CA GLU A 308 -40.29 -40.50 26.04
C GLU A 308 -41.34 -40.57 24.87
N PRO A 309 -42.56 -41.20 24.85
CA PRO A 309 -43.16 -41.64 23.58
C PRO A 309 -44.65 -41.24 23.35
N ALA A 310 -45.30 -41.93 22.37
CA ALA A 310 -46.73 -41.99 22.04
C ALA A 310 -47.34 -40.74 21.35
N GLN A 311 -48.33 -40.87 20.46
CA GLN A 311 -49.21 -42.02 20.13
C GLN A 311 -49.21 -42.35 18.62
N ASP A 312 -49.65 -43.56 18.27
CA ASP A 312 -49.84 -44.05 16.90
C ASP A 312 -51.11 -43.51 16.21
N ASP A 313 -51.08 -43.40 14.87
CA ASP A 313 -52.25 -43.64 14.01
C ASP A 313 -51.75 -44.12 12.62
N PRO A 314 -52.27 -45.22 12.02
CA PRO A 314 -51.69 -45.84 10.82
C PRO A 314 -52.45 -45.55 9.51
N MET A 315 -51.88 -46.02 8.40
CA MET A 315 -52.33 -45.87 7.00
C MET A 315 -52.16 -44.44 6.41
N ALA A 316 -51.73 -44.27 5.17
CA ALA A 316 -51.66 -45.24 4.06
C ALA A 316 -50.33 -45.23 3.30
N GLU A 317 -49.91 -46.40 2.84
CA GLU A 317 -49.06 -46.52 1.65
C GLU A 317 -49.92 -46.18 0.42
N ASP A 318 -49.49 -45.21 -0.38
CA ASP A 318 -49.24 -45.37 -1.82
C ASP A 318 -48.98 -44.02 -2.51
N LEU A 319 -47.77 -43.83 -3.03
CA LEU A 319 -47.45 -43.06 -4.27
C LEU A 319 -45.95 -43.09 -4.61
N TYR A 320 -45.31 -44.25 -4.50
CA TYR A 320 -43.96 -44.47 -5.03
C TYR A 320 -44.02 -44.71 -6.55
N GLN A 321 -43.90 -43.66 -7.38
CA GLN A 321 -43.31 -43.71 -8.74
C GLN A 321 -43.29 -42.35 -9.47
N SER A 322 -42.18 -41.60 -9.36
CA SER A 322 -41.47 -40.98 -10.50
C SER A 322 -40.33 -40.07 -9.99
N GLY A 323 -39.09 -40.45 -10.27
CA GLY A 323 -37.91 -39.68 -9.85
C GLY A 323 -36.65 -40.51 -9.90
N THR A 324 -35.95 -40.49 -11.04
CA THR A 324 -34.66 -41.16 -11.21
C THR A 324 -33.58 -40.48 -10.38
N GLU A 325 -32.93 -41.23 -9.48
CA GLU A 325 -31.74 -40.77 -8.76
C GLU A 325 -30.57 -40.48 -9.74
N PRO A 326 -29.91 -39.31 -9.64
CA PRO A 326 -28.60 -39.11 -10.24
C PRO A 326 -27.56 -39.98 -9.52
N THR A 327 -26.79 -40.76 -10.28
CA THR A 327 -25.91 -41.81 -9.75
C THR A 327 -24.76 -41.28 -8.87
N LEU A 328 -24.86 -41.51 -7.55
CA LEU A 328 -23.79 -41.22 -6.57
C LEU A 328 -22.42 -41.87 -6.90
N ALA A 329 -22.39 -42.88 -7.77
CA ALA A 329 -21.18 -43.58 -8.19
C ALA A 329 -20.19 -42.72 -9.00
N SER A 330 -20.66 -41.78 -9.84
CA SER A 330 -19.76 -41.04 -10.76
C SER A 330 -18.71 -40.23 -9.99
N ASN A 331 -19.17 -39.45 -9.00
CA ASN A 331 -18.32 -38.57 -8.20
C ASN A 331 -17.21 -39.32 -7.43
N SER A 332 -17.38 -40.62 -7.14
CA SER A 332 -16.41 -41.40 -6.37
C SER A 332 -15.19 -41.80 -7.22
N ASN A 333 -15.42 -42.21 -8.47
CA ASN A 333 -14.35 -42.56 -9.41
C ASN A 333 -13.54 -41.32 -9.83
N GLU A 334 -14.21 -40.21 -10.14
CA GLU A 334 -13.56 -38.94 -10.47
C GLU A 334 -12.69 -38.42 -9.31
N LEU A 335 -13.21 -38.49 -8.08
CA LEU A 335 -12.47 -38.12 -6.88
C LEU A 335 -11.26 -39.04 -6.60
N HIS A 336 -11.35 -40.33 -6.96
CA HIS A 336 -10.21 -41.24 -6.87
C HIS A 336 -9.14 -40.93 -7.91
N GLN A 337 -9.52 -40.75 -9.19
CA GLN A 337 -8.62 -40.36 -10.27
C GLN A 337 -7.90 -39.03 -9.97
N TRP A 338 -8.64 -38.02 -9.49
CA TRP A 338 -8.09 -36.74 -9.08
C TRP A 338 -7.07 -36.88 -7.94
N ARG A 339 -7.33 -37.75 -6.95
CA ARG A 339 -6.40 -38.04 -5.84
C ARG A 339 -5.11 -38.70 -6.33
N THR A 340 -5.20 -39.66 -7.26
CA THR A 340 -4.04 -40.35 -7.85
C THR A 340 -3.19 -39.38 -8.65
N SER A 341 -3.78 -38.60 -9.55
CA SER A 341 -3.06 -37.57 -10.32
C SER A 341 -2.41 -36.50 -9.42
N ASN A 342 -3.07 -36.11 -8.31
CA ASN A 342 -2.48 -35.21 -7.31
C ASN A 342 -1.40 -35.88 -6.43
N ALA A 343 -1.24 -37.21 -6.47
CA ALA A 343 -0.13 -37.91 -5.83
C ALA A 343 1.08 -38.00 -6.78
N GLU A 344 0.84 -38.29 -8.06
CA GLU A 344 1.82 -38.28 -9.15
C GLU A 344 2.48 -36.91 -9.27
N ILE A 345 1.71 -35.83 -9.42
CA ILE A 345 2.23 -34.45 -9.49
C ILE A 345 3.07 -34.07 -8.24
N LYS A 346 2.83 -34.70 -7.07
CA LYS A 346 3.62 -34.50 -5.84
C LYS A 346 4.87 -35.40 -5.76
N ALA A 347 4.97 -36.44 -6.59
CA ALA A 347 6.22 -37.14 -6.84
C ALA A 347 7.08 -36.30 -7.80
N ASP A 348 6.54 -35.88 -8.94
CA ASP A 348 7.24 -35.07 -9.95
C ASP A 348 7.85 -33.79 -9.35
N ILE A 349 7.06 -33.03 -8.58
CA ILE A 349 7.51 -31.81 -7.90
C ILE A 349 8.64 -32.09 -6.89
N ARG A 350 8.74 -33.31 -6.36
CA ARG A 350 9.80 -33.73 -5.44
C ARG A 350 11.07 -34.11 -6.19
N GLU A 351 10.95 -34.92 -7.24
CA GLU A 351 12.06 -35.31 -8.11
C GLU A 351 12.71 -34.07 -8.76
N ILE A 352 11.91 -33.13 -9.27
CA ILE A 352 12.38 -31.85 -9.81
C ILE A 352 13.13 -31.01 -8.75
N ARG A 353 12.72 -31.07 -7.48
CA ARG A 353 13.43 -30.39 -6.37
C ARG A 353 14.74 -31.08 -6.02
N GLU A 354 14.76 -32.41 -5.98
CA GLU A 354 15.94 -33.21 -5.68
C GLU A 354 17.00 -33.06 -6.78
N ALA A 355 16.59 -33.09 -8.05
CA ALA A 355 17.45 -32.77 -9.20
C ALA A 355 18.01 -31.33 -9.15
N LEU A 356 17.18 -30.34 -8.79
CA LEU A 356 17.62 -28.95 -8.65
C LEU A 356 18.63 -28.75 -7.51
N VAL A 357 18.53 -29.53 -6.43
CA VAL A 357 19.53 -29.54 -5.33
C VAL A 357 20.84 -30.17 -5.80
N GLN A 358 20.80 -31.34 -6.45
CA GLN A 358 21.99 -32.02 -6.98
C GLN A 358 22.75 -31.14 -7.99
N GLU A 359 22.03 -30.45 -8.86
CA GLU A 359 22.57 -29.48 -9.82
C GLU A 359 23.25 -28.29 -9.12
N ALA A 360 22.61 -27.73 -8.08
CA ALA A 360 23.20 -26.66 -7.28
C ALA A 360 24.47 -27.11 -6.53
N GLU A 361 24.48 -28.33 -6.00
CA GLU A 361 25.65 -28.95 -5.38
C GLU A 361 26.76 -29.28 -6.38
N SER A 362 26.44 -29.58 -7.64
CA SER A 362 27.46 -29.74 -8.70
C SER A 362 28.12 -28.41 -9.04
N ARG A 363 27.33 -27.38 -9.39
CA ARG A 363 27.87 -26.04 -9.69
C ARG A 363 28.71 -25.48 -8.54
N ARG A 364 28.36 -25.79 -7.29
CA ARG A 364 29.16 -25.40 -6.14
C ARG A 364 30.50 -26.12 -6.09
N ARG A 365 30.55 -27.44 -6.33
CA ARG A 365 31.82 -28.19 -6.43
C ARG A 365 32.69 -27.65 -7.57
N ASP A 366 32.09 -27.34 -8.71
CA ASP A 366 32.81 -26.79 -9.88
C ASP A 366 33.38 -25.38 -9.59
N HIS A 367 32.60 -24.52 -8.93
CA HIS A 367 33.05 -23.20 -8.45
C HIS A 367 34.20 -23.31 -7.44
N ASP A 368 34.05 -24.17 -6.43
CA ASP A 368 35.02 -24.32 -5.36
C ASP A 368 36.34 -24.94 -5.91
N ALA A 369 36.27 -25.81 -6.94
CA ALA A 369 37.42 -26.31 -7.68
C ALA A 369 38.13 -25.24 -8.53
N LEU A 370 37.38 -24.40 -9.26
CA LEU A 370 37.94 -23.27 -10.01
C LEU A 370 38.61 -22.24 -9.08
N SER A 371 38.01 -21.97 -7.93
CA SER A 371 38.58 -21.10 -6.89
C SER A 371 39.91 -21.66 -6.36
N ALA A 372 39.99 -22.96 -6.11
CA ALA A 372 41.24 -23.62 -5.69
C ALA A 372 42.35 -23.53 -6.77
N GLN A 373 42.02 -23.76 -8.04
CA GLN A 373 42.98 -23.59 -9.16
C GLN A 373 43.47 -22.14 -9.27
N MET A 374 42.57 -21.16 -9.14
CA MET A 374 42.94 -19.75 -9.17
C MET A 374 43.84 -19.36 -7.99
N THR A 375 43.57 -19.90 -6.79
CA THR A 375 44.45 -19.74 -5.61
C THR A 375 45.84 -20.34 -5.85
N GLN A 376 45.92 -21.52 -6.46
CA GLN A 376 47.20 -22.17 -6.80
C GLN A 376 48.00 -21.36 -7.83
N LEU A 377 47.35 -20.81 -8.85
CA LEU A 377 47.99 -19.93 -9.85
C LEU A 377 48.51 -18.63 -9.22
N LEU A 378 47.73 -17.98 -8.36
CA LEU A 378 48.16 -16.78 -7.63
C LEU A 378 49.35 -17.08 -6.71
N GLY A 379 49.36 -18.24 -6.03
CA GLY A 379 50.50 -18.71 -5.26
C GLY A 379 51.74 -18.93 -6.11
N TYR A 380 51.60 -19.51 -7.32
CA TYR A 380 52.71 -19.69 -8.25
C TYR A 380 53.30 -18.36 -8.71
N PHE A 381 52.48 -17.39 -9.12
CA PHE A 381 52.96 -16.05 -9.52
C PHE A 381 53.59 -15.27 -8.35
N SER A 382 53.20 -15.55 -7.11
CA SER A 382 53.86 -14.97 -5.92
C SER A 382 55.24 -15.57 -5.61
N LEU A 383 55.54 -16.77 -6.10
CA LEU A 383 56.84 -17.45 -5.96
C LEU A 383 57.75 -17.22 -7.17
N TYR A 384 57.15 -17.09 -8.35
CA TYR A 384 57.82 -16.85 -9.64
C TYR A 384 57.21 -15.62 -10.31
N PRO A 385 57.55 -14.40 -9.83
CA PRO A 385 57.09 -13.18 -10.47
C PRO A 385 57.64 -13.09 -11.92
N PRO A 386 56.84 -12.60 -12.88
CA PRO A 386 57.31 -12.45 -14.26
C PRO A 386 58.48 -11.46 -14.33
N PRO A 387 59.43 -11.64 -15.27
CA PRO A 387 60.52 -10.70 -15.47
C PRO A 387 59.98 -9.31 -15.83
N PRO A 388 60.67 -8.22 -15.44
CA PRO A 388 60.27 -6.87 -15.80
C PRO A 388 60.27 -6.70 -17.33
N PRO A 389 59.36 -5.88 -17.89
CA PRO A 389 59.37 -5.56 -19.31
C PRO A 389 60.68 -4.86 -19.71
N GLN A 390 61.13 -5.14 -20.93
CA GLN A 390 62.33 -4.56 -21.56
C GLN A 390 62.00 -3.24 -22.26
#